data_AF-A0AAD8EBM0-F1
#
_entry.id   AF-A0AAD8EBM0-F1
#
_cell.length_a   1.000
_cell.length_b   1.000
_cell.length_c   1.000
_cell.angle_alpha   90.00
_cell.angle_beta   90.00
_cell.angle_gamma   90.00
#
_symmetry.space_group_name_H-M   'P 1'
#
loop_
_entity.id
_entity.type
_entity.pdbx_description
1 polymer ?
#
loop_
_entity_poly.entity_id
_entity_poly.type
_entity_poly.pdbx_seq_one_letter_code
_entity_poly.pdbx_strand_id
1 'polypeptide(L)'
;MEMHFLSSGQLKKPSFTQICEWIVAAWDLVPQNMVTKSFKVTSISNAMDGTEDDTLWTASSGSEDSSRCDDESDMDATSDEQ
;
A
#
# COMPACT_ATOMS: atom_id res chain seq x y z
N MET A 1 12.52 -6.10 18.55
CA MET A 1 12.53 -4.63 18.78
C MET A 1 12.48 -4.39 20.27
N GLU A 2 13.55 -3.86 20.84
CA GLU A 2 13.55 -3.42 22.23
C GLU A 2 13.13 -1.95 22.30
N MET A 3 12.05 -1.69 23.05
CA MET A 3 11.55 -0.35 23.34
C MET A 3 11.95 -0.01 24.77
N HIS A 4 12.69 1.09 24.97
CA HIS A 4 13.07 1.53 26.30
C HIS A 4 12.04 2.52 26.86
N PHE A 5 11.61 2.27 28.09
CA PHE A 5 10.74 3.17 28.84
C PHE A 5 11.58 4.01 29.82
N LEU A 6 11.26 5.29 29.91
CA LEU A 6 11.73 6.17 30.97
C LEU A 6 11.03 5.78 32.28
N SER A 7 11.62 6.13 33.42
CA SER A 7 11.04 5.87 34.75
C SER A 7 9.66 6.50 34.93
N SER A 8 9.32 7.50 34.13
CA SER A 8 8.00 8.15 34.06
C SER A 8 6.96 7.39 33.22
N GLY A 9 7.29 6.21 32.68
CA GLY A 9 6.43 5.44 31.77
C GLY A 9 6.37 5.98 30.35
N GLN A 10 7.10 7.06 30.05
CA GLN A 10 7.21 7.59 28.69
C GLN A 10 8.17 6.76 27.85
N LEU A 11 7.81 6.50 26.60
CA LEU A 11 8.72 5.88 25.63
C LEU A 11 9.92 6.78 25.40
N LYS A 12 11.13 6.23 25.56
CA LYS A 12 12.36 6.94 25.22
C LYS A 12 12.41 7.10 23.70
N LYS A 13 12.63 8.33 23.22
CA LYS A 13 12.80 8.60 21.79
C LYS A 13 13.97 7.75 21.27
N PRO A 14 13.76 6.89 20.27
CA PRO A 14 14.85 6.12 19.68
C PRO A 14 15.82 7.07 18.97
N SER A 15 17.09 6.71 19.00
CA SER A 15 18.12 7.39 18.21
C SER A 15 17.89 7.15 16.71
N PHE A 16 18.50 8.01 15.87
CA PHE A 16 18.43 7.85 14.41
C PHE A 16 18.94 6.47 13.96
N THR A 17 20.06 6.01 14.52
CA THR A 17 20.63 4.69 14.23
C THR A 17 19.65 3.56 14.54
N GLN A 18 18.98 3.61 15.70
CA GLN A 18 17.98 2.61 16.06
C GLN A 18 16.81 2.57 15.07
N ILE A 19 16.34 3.73 14.59
CA ILE A 19 15.30 3.80 13.56
C ILE A 19 15.79 3.17 12.25
N CYS A 20 17.03 3.44 11.84
CA CYS A 20 17.61 2.81 10.64
C CYS A 20 17.70 1.30 10.76
N GLU A 21 18.17 0.78 11.89
CA GLU A 21 18.23 -0.66 12.16
C GLU A 21 16.84 -1.30 12.10
N TRP A 22 15.83 -0.62 12.63
CA TRP A 22 14.44 -1.08 12.56
C TRP A 22 13.90 -1.13 11.14
N ILE A 23 14.21 -0.12 10.33
CA ILE A 23 13.82 -0.08 8.93
C ILE A 23 14.48 -1.24 8.17
N VAL A 24 15.79 -1.45 8.34
CA VAL A 24 16.51 -2.57 7.70
C VAL A 24 15.93 -3.91 8.12
N ALA A 25 15.76 -4.13 9.43
CA ALA A 25 15.20 -5.38 9.95
C ALA A 25 13.76 -5.61 9.45
N ALA A 26 12.95 -4.57 9.33
CA ALA A 26 11.60 -4.68 8.78
C ALA A 26 11.64 -5.06 7.30
N TRP A 27 12.54 -4.47 6.52
CA TRP A 27 12.72 -4.81 5.10
C TRP A 27 13.22 -6.24 4.89
N ASP A 28 14.12 -6.74 5.73
CA ASP A 28 14.65 -8.11 5.66
C ASP A 28 13.57 -9.17 5.91
N LEU A 29 12.50 -8.81 6.64
CA LEU A 29 11.35 -9.69 6.87
C LEU A 29 10.41 -9.78 5.66
N VAL A 30 10.50 -8.86 4.70
CA VAL A 30 9.62 -8.85 3.53
C VAL A 30 10.13 -9.86 2.50
N PRO A 31 9.34 -10.90 2.16
CA PRO A 31 9.75 -11.88 1.16
C PRO A 31 9.91 -11.25 -0.23
N GLN A 32 10.97 -11.61 -0.97
CA GLN A 32 11.22 -11.07 -2.31
C GLN A 32 10.08 -11.33 -3.30
N ASN A 33 9.34 -12.44 -3.15
CA ASN A 33 8.19 -12.74 -3.98
C ASN A 33 7.02 -11.78 -3.72
N MET A 34 6.88 -11.25 -2.50
CA MET A 34 5.87 -10.24 -2.16
C MET A 34 6.21 -8.90 -2.83
N VAL A 35 7.48 -8.49 -2.78
CA VAL A 35 7.98 -7.29 -3.47
C VAL A 35 7.78 -7.41 -4.98
N THR A 36 8.17 -8.54 -5.57
CA THR A 36 8.01 -8.77 -7.02
C THR A 36 6.54 -8.74 -7.44
N LYS A 37 5.65 -9.36 -6.65
CA LYS A 37 4.21 -9.34 -6.91
C LYS A 37 3.64 -7.92 -6.81
N SER A 38 4.03 -7.11 -5.83
CA SER A 38 3.51 -5.75 -5.69
C SER A 38 3.91 -4.84 -6.85
N PHE A 39 5.11 -5.02 -7.41
CA PHE A 39 5.54 -4.27 -8.61
C PHE A 39 4.78 -4.67 -9.88
N LYS A 40 4.36 -5.94 -9.98
CA LYS A 40 3.50 -6.42 -11.07
C LYS A 40 2.05 -5.97 -10.89
N VAL A 41 1.52 -6.01 -9.66
CA VAL A 41 0.14 -5.58 -9.35
C VAL A 41 -0.06 -4.07 -9.52
N THR A 42 0.98 -3.27 -9.34
CA THR A 42 0.91 -1.82 -9.57
C THR A 42 1.30 -1.43 -11.01
N SER A 43 1.52 -2.42 -11.89
CA SER A 43 1.94 -2.26 -13.29
C SER A 43 3.20 -1.41 -13.49
N ILE A 44 4.02 -1.21 -12.45
CA ILE A 44 5.29 -0.45 -12.51
C ILE A 44 6.38 -1.26 -13.24
N SER A 45 6.30 -2.58 -13.19
CA SER A 45 7.25 -3.49 -13.87
C SER A 45 6.58 -4.46 -14.83
N ASN A 46 5.33 -4.22 -15.23
CA ASN A 46 4.69 -5.03 -16.28
C ASN A 46 5.36 -4.74 -17.63
N ALA A 47 5.54 -5.78 -18.44
CA ALA A 47 5.85 -5.61 -19.85
C ALA A 47 4.75 -4.74 -20.52
N MET A 48 5.17 -3.75 -21.33
CA MET A 48 4.25 -2.87 -22.05
C MET A 48 3.39 -3.61 -23.09
N ASP A 49 3.71 -4.87 -23.39
CA ASP A 49 2.95 -5.72 -24.30
C ASP A 49 1.67 -6.31 -23.69
N GLY A 50 1.41 -6.08 -22.39
CA GLY A 50 0.18 -6.50 -21.72
C GLY A 50 0.10 -8.00 -21.42
N THR A 51 1.17 -8.76 -21.63
CA THR A 51 1.16 -10.22 -21.43
C THR A 51 1.19 -10.67 -19.97
N GLU A 52 1.42 -9.74 -19.03
CA GLU A 52 1.47 -9.99 -17.59
C GLU A 52 0.27 -9.39 -16.81
N ASP A 53 -0.74 -8.85 -17.52
CA ASP A 53 -1.89 -8.16 -16.94
C ASP A 53 -2.88 -9.10 -16.22
N ASP A 54 -2.89 -10.38 -16.58
CA ASP A 54 -3.76 -11.42 -15.97
C ASP A 54 -3.48 -11.65 -14.47
N THR A 55 -2.36 -11.16 -13.96
CA THR A 55 -1.94 -11.32 -12.56
C THR A 55 -2.63 -10.34 -11.61
N LEU A 56 -3.27 -9.29 -12.12
CA LEU A 56 -3.92 -8.25 -11.31
C LEU A 56 -5.17 -8.77 -10.57
N TRP A 57 -5.91 -9.68 -11.19
CA TRP A 57 -7.23 -10.08 -10.70
C TRP A 57 -7.20 -11.14 -9.58
N THR A 58 -6.09 -11.86 -9.42
CA THR A 58 -5.96 -12.92 -8.41
C THR A 58 -5.52 -12.42 -7.04
N ALA A 59 -4.96 -11.21 -6.93
CA ALA A 59 -4.64 -10.59 -5.64
C ALA A 59 -5.89 -10.11 -4.88
N SER A 60 -7.00 -9.87 -5.57
CA SER A 60 -8.28 -9.43 -4.97
C SER A 60 -9.13 -10.59 -4.44
N SER A 61 -8.78 -11.86 -4.69
CA SER A 61 -9.61 -13.01 -4.31
C SER A 61 -9.21 -13.63 -2.96
N GLY A 62 -8.68 -12.82 -2.04
CA GLY A 62 -8.12 -13.29 -0.77
C GLY A 62 -8.38 -12.42 0.47
N SER A 63 -9.17 -11.36 0.38
CA SER A 63 -9.75 -10.69 1.55
C SER A 63 -10.93 -9.85 1.09
N GLU A 64 -12.09 -10.12 1.68
CA GLU A 64 -13.25 -9.24 1.62
C GLU A 64 -12.91 -7.91 2.30
N ASP A 65 -13.02 -6.81 1.55
CA ASP A 65 -13.54 -5.52 2.02
C ASP A 65 -13.93 -4.70 0.79
N SER A 66 -15.19 -4.85 0.39
CA SER A 66 -15.79 -4.06 -0.68
C SER A 66 -16.28 -2.74 -0.07
N SER A 67 -15.43 -1.74 0.01
CA SER A 67 -15.89 -0.34 0.07
C SER A 67 -15.89 0.23 -1.35
N ARG A 68 -16.98 -0.03 -2.09
CA ARG A 68 -17.29 0.72 -3.30
C ARG A 68 -17.51 2.18 -2.89
N CYS A 69 -16.71 3.11 -3.42
CA CYS A 69 -17.14 4.49 -3.49
C CYS A 69 -18.17 4.58 -4.63
N ASP A 70 -19.44 4.77 -4.28
CA ASP A 70 -20.45 5.21 -5.24
C ASP A 70 -20.01 6.56 -5.81
N ASP A 71 -19.79 6.56 -7.13
CA ASP A 71 -19.53 7.74 -7.93
C ASP A 71 -20.89 8.42 -8.17
N GLU A 72 -21.23 9.39 -7.32
CA GLU A 72 -22.42 10.23 -7.49
C GLU A 72 -22.24 11.08 -8.75
N SER A 73 -22.77 10.61 -9.88
CA SER A 73 -22.84 11.39 -11.11
C SER A 73 -23.82 12.55 -10.92
N ASP A 74 -23.31 13.75 -10.64
CA ASP A 74 -24.11 14.97 -10.65
C ASP A 74 -24.46 15.31 -12.10
N MET A 75 -25.75 15.29 -12.37
CA MET A 75 -26.38 15.52 -13.66
C MET A 75 -26.24 17.00 -14.03
N ASP A 76 -25.46 17.26 -15.09
CA ASP A 76 -25.39 18.56 -15.76
C ASP A 76 -26.79 18.92 -16.29
N ALA A 77 -27.52 19.75 -15.54
CA ALA A 77 -28.75 20.36 -16.00
C ALA A 77 -28.39 21.53 -16.90
N THR A 78 -28.32 21.26 -18.21
CA THR A 78 -28.22 22.28 -19.25
C THR A 78 -29.40 23.24 -19.14
N SER A 79 -29.14 24.49 -18.78
CA SER A 79 -30.12 25.57 -18.84
C SER A 79 -29.88 26.39 -20.11
N ASP A 80 -30.33 25.85 -21.24
CA ASP A 80 -31.00 26.68 -22.26
C ASP A 80 -32.41 26.96 -21.66
N GLU A 81 -33.11 28.08 -21.82
CA GLU A 81 -33.30 28.91 -23.01
C GLU A 81 -33.91 30.27 -22.60
N GLN A 82 -33.51 31.34 -23.33
CA GLN A 82 -34.14 32.67 -23.58
C GLN A 82 -34.44 33.68 -22.46
#